data_AF-A0A9P6CAA3-F1
#
_entry.id   AF-A0A9P6CAA3-F1
#
_cell.length_a   1.000
_cell.length_b   1.000
_cell.length_c   1.000
_cell.angle_alpha   90.00
_cell.angle_beta   90.00
_cell.angle_gamma   90.00
#
_symmetry.space_group_name_H-M   'P 1'
#
loop_
_entity.id
_entity.type
_entity.pdbx_description
1 polymer ?
#
loop_
_entity_poly.entity_id
_entity_poly.type
_entity_poly.pdbx_seq_one_letter_code
_entity_poly.pdbx_strand_id
1 'polypeptide(L)'
;MLLRNTQLLLRRNNVFRARFQSTNTGPEHQAHDEAIDFRPPWVYAASRMMIFTIVPSIVVYSVFFYDFGDKDHVFRPARRWALKQKAAFLTLSPDEERMLKADKTKSETS
;
A
#
# COMPACT_ATOMS: atom_id res chain seq x y z
N MET A 1 22.02 37.82 34.87
CA MET A 1 21.72 36.49 35.43
C MET A 1 20.24 36.43 35.77
N LEU A 2 19.42 35.87 34.86
CA LEU A 2 17.97 35.58 34.90
C LEU A 2 17.61 35.38 33.41
N LEU A 3 17.07 34.30 32.87
CA LEU A 3 16.23 33.23 33.39
C LEU A 3 16.68 31.87 32.83
N ARG A 4 16.59 30.85 33.68
CA ARG A 4 16.58 29.43 33.32
C ARG A 4 15.14 29.00 33.01
N ASN A 5 15.03 27.88 32.30
CA ASN A 5 13.89 26.96 32.25
C ASN A 5 12.69 27.31 31.37
N THR A 6 12.70 26.74 30.17
CA THR A 6 11.49 26.17 29.55
C THR A 6 11.83 24.87 28.80
N GLN A 7 11.42 23.75 29.44
CA GLN A 7 10.80 22.56 28.81
C GLN A 7 11.68 21.76 27.83
N LEU A 8 12.36 20.68 28.22
CA LEU A 8 11.77 19.40 28.63
C LEU A 8 10.39 19.18 28.01
N LEU A 9 10.35 18.70 26.76
CA LEU A 9 9.34 17.80 26.21
C LEU A 9 9.62 17.60 24.70
N LEU A 10 10.41 16.58 24.37
CA LEU A 10 10.31 15.84 23.10
C LEU A 10 11.17 14.56 23.21
N ARG A 11 11.04 13.85 24.34
CA ARG A 11 11.50 12.47 24.46
C ARG A 11 10.41 11.55 23.88
N ARG A 12 10.21 11.62 22.57
CA ARG A 12 9.27 10.73 21.86
C ARG A 12 10.00 9.44 21.53
N ASN A 13 9.71 8.44 22.37
CA ASN A 13 10.08 7.04 22.24
C ASN A 13 9.79 6.51 20.82
N ASN A 14 10.82 6.40 19.98
CA ASN A 14 10.78 5.62 18.73
C ASN A 14 11.22 4.18 19.05
N VAL A 15 10.32 3.43 19.70
CA VAL A 15 10.50 1.99 19.96
C VAL A 15 9.92 1.20 18.77
N PHE A 16 10.57 1.30 17.62
CA PHE A 16 10.43 0.33 16.52
C PHE A 16 11.74 0.32 15.72
N ARG A 17 12.79 -0.21 16.34
CA ARG A 17 13.98 -0.67 15.61
C ARG A 17 13.69 -2.10 15.15
N ALA A 18 13.29 -2.24 13.89
CA ALA A 18 13.31 -3.52 13.21
C ALA A 18 14.74 -4.07 13.24
N ARG A 19 14.92 -5.19 13.95
CA ARG A 19 16.19 -5.87 14.13
C ARG A 19 16.48 -6.67 12.86
N PHE A 20 17.05 -6.02 11.86
CA PHE A 20 17.62 -6.74 10.73
C PHE A 20 18.96 -7.36 11.14
N GLN A 21 19.15 -8.60 10.71
CA GLN A 21 20.20 -9.51 11.13
C GLN A 21 21.59 -8.92 10.92
N SER A 22 22.41 -9.04 11.96
CA SER A 22 23.85 -8.80 11.92
C SER A 22 24.50 -9.93 11.12
N THR A 23 25.01 -9.61 9.94
CA THR A 23 26.08 -10.38 9.31
C THR A 23 27.40 -9.77 9.77
N ASN A 24 28.13 -10.50 10.61
CA ASN A 24 29.55 -10.25 10.86
C ASN A 24 30.30 -10.36 9.53
N THR A 25 30.75 -9.23 9.00
CA THR A 25 31.90 -9.15 8.10
C THR A 25 32.84 -8.13 8.72
N GLY A 26 34.09 -8.55 8.94
CA GLY A 26 35.10 -7.82 9.71
C GLY A 26 35.45 -6.45 9.14
N PRO A 27 36.38 -5.72 9.79
CA PRO A 27 36.81 -4.41 9.34
C PRO A 27 37.72 -4.59 8.12
N GLU A 28 37.13 -4.86 6.96
CA GLU A 28 37.83 -4.79 5.70
C GLU A 28 37.87 -3.34 5.27
N HIS A 29 39.06 -2.77 5.44
CA HIS A 29 39.62 -1.63 4.73
C HIS A 29 38.60 -0.82 3.92
N GLN A 30 38.27 0.36 4.45
CA GLN A 30 37.74 1.49 3.69
C GLN A 30 38.77 1.89 2.64
N ALA A 31 38.89 1.09 1.57
CA ALA A 31 39.62 1.44 0.37
C ALA A 31 38.71 2.37 -0.42
N HIS A 32 39.07 3.63 -0.32
CA HIS A 32 38.74 4.76 -1.15
C HIS A 32 38.87 4.46 -2.65
N ASP A 33 37.98 3.64 -3.21
CA ASP A 33 37.67 3.65 -4.64
C ASP A 33 36.44 4.55 -4.82
N GLU A 34 36.69 5.85 -4.71
CA GLU A 34 35.82 6.87 -5.28
C GLU A 34 35.86 6.73 -6.82
N ALA A 35 35.21 5.70 -7.35
CA ALA A 35 34.65 5.80 -8.67
C ALA A 35 33.62 6.93 -8.58
N ILE A 36 34.02 8.13 -9.01
CA ILE A 36 33.18 9.33 -9.07
C ILE A 36 31.85 8.90 -9.69
N ASP A 37 30.83 8.82 -8.86
CA ASP A 37 29.53 8.37 -9.28
C ASP A 37 28.90 9.47 -10.13
N PHE A 38 28.96 9.31 -11.46
CA PHE A 38 28.51 10.30 -12.44
C PHE A 38 26.99 10.47 -12.50
N ARG A 39 26.23 9.75 -11.67
CA ARG A 39 24.78 9.77 -11.71
C ARG A 39 24.26 11.04 -11.04
N PRO A 40 23.40 11.81 -11.72
CA PRO A 40 22.73 12.93 -11.07
C PRO A 40 21.96 12.47 -9.81
N PRO A 41 21.92 13.28 -8.74
CA PRO A 41 21.33 12.87 -7.46
C PRO A 41 19.84 12.50 -7.55
N TRP A 42 19.13 12.99 -8.57
CA TRP A 42 17.73 12.62 -8.81
C TRP A 42 17.55 11.16 -9.21
N VAL A 43 18.57 10.51 -9.80
CA VAL A 43 18.49 9.10 -10.21
C VAL A 43 18.29 8.20 -9.00
N TYR A 44 18.95 8.51 -7.88
CA TYR A 44 18.78 7.80 -6.63
C TYR A 44 17.39 8.00 -6.04
N ALA A 45 16.88 9.23 -6.05
CA ALA A 45 15.53 9.53 -5.61
C ALA A 45 14.49 8.79 -6.48
N ALA A 46 14.66 8.79 -7.80
CA ALA A 46 13.78 8.09 -8.73
C ALA A 46 13.83 6.57 -8.54
N SER A 47 15.02 5.98 -8.40
CA SER A 47 15.17 4.55 -8.11
C SER A 47 14.51 4.16 -6.80
N ARG A 48 14.69 4.97 -5.76
CA ARG A 48 14.03 4.81 -4.46
C ARG A 48 12.51 4.83 -4.62
N MET A 49 11.96 5.84 -5.30
CA MET A 49 10.51 5.96 -5.58
C MET A 49 9.99 4.79 -6.40
N MET A 50 10.76 4.32 -7.38
CA MET A 50 10.41 3.20 -8.23
C MET A 50 10.23 1.92 -7.40
N ILE A 51 11.15 1.62 -6.48
CA ILE A 51 11.01 0.45 -5.58
C ILE A 51 9.77 0.58 -4.71
N PHE A 52 9.55 1.76 -4.12
CA PHE A 52 8.36 2.03 -3.29
C PHE A 52 7.04 1.97 -4.08
N THR A 53 7.09 2.07 -5.40
CA THR A 53 5.89 2.02 -6.25
C THR A 53 5.68 0.63 -6.82
N ILE A 54 6.73 0.02 -7.39
CA ILE A 54 6.66 -1.27 -8.08
C ILE A 54 6.28 -2.38 -7.10
N VAL A 55 6.93 -2.46 -5.93
CA VAL A 55 6.69 -3.59 -5.00
C VAL A 55 5.23 -3.61 -4.52
N PRO A 56 4.64 -2.49 -4.02
CA PRO A 56 3.22 -2.47 -3.68
C PRO A 56 2.31 -2.71 -4.89
N SER A 57 2.66 -2.18 -6.06
CA SER A 57 1.85 -2.36 -7.29
C SER A 57 1.75 -3.83 -7.68
N ILE A 58 2.84 -4.59 -7.59
CA ILE A 58 2.83 -6.03 -7.84
C ILE A 58 1.90 -6.74 -6.86
N VAL A 59 1.96 -6.40 -5.57
CA VAL A 59 1.07 -7.00 -4.56
C VAL A 59 -0.40 -6.72 -4.89
N VAL A 60 -0.75 -5.48 -5.21
CA VAL A 60 -2.13 -5.11 -5.59
C VAL A 60 -2.57 -5.83 -6.86
N TYR A 61 -1.71 -5.89 -7.87
CA TYR A 61 -1.97 -6.60 -9.12
C TYR A 61 -2.23 -8.09 -8.87
N SER A 62 -1.37 -8.73 -8.08
CA SER A 62 -1.51 -10.14 -7.70
C SER A 62 -2.83 -10.41 -6.99
N VAL A 63 -3.23 -9.57 -6.02
CA VAL A 63 -4.46 -9.80 -5.24
C VAL A 63 -5.72 -9.62 -6.07
N PHE A 64 -5.78 -8.59 -6.93
CA PHE A 64 -7.02 -8.17 -7.56
C PHE A 64 -7.15 -8.55 -9.04
N PHE A 65 -6.04 -8.61 -9.79
CA PHE A 65 -6.07 -8.75 -11.25
C PHE A 65 -5.50 -10.07 -11.73
N TYR A 66 -4.38 -10.51 -11.17
CA TYR A 66 -3.75 -11.75 -11.59
C TYR A 66 -4.67 -12.95 -11.33
N ASP A 67 -4.80 -13.82 -12.33
CA ASP A 67 -5.54 -15.07 -12.22
C ASP A 67 -4.54 -16.20 -11.99
N PHE A 68 -4.58 -16.78 -10.80
CA PHE A 68 -3.69 -17.86 -10.41
C PHE A 68 -4.23 -19.26 -10.76
N GLY A 69 -5.33 -19.33 -11.54
CA GLY A 69 -5.92 -20.57 -12.05
C GLY A 69 -6.87 -21.28 -11.08
N ASP A 70 -7.25 -22.50 -11.42
CA ASP A 70 -8.33 -23.29 -10.77
C ASP A 70 -8.04 -23.76 -9.33
N LYS A 71 -6.85 -23.48 -8.79
CA LYS A 71 -6.51 -23.85 -7.41
C LYS A 71 -7.06 -22.80 -6.44
N ASP A 72 -7.48 -23.22 -5.24
CA ASP A 72 -8.07 -22.29 -4.28
C ASP A 72 -7.01 -21.32 -3.76
N HIS A 73 -7.11 -20.04 -4.15
CA HIS A 73 -6.13 -19.01 -3.79
C HIS A 73 -6.57 -18.18 -2.59
N VAL A 74 -5.60 -17.87 -1.73
CA VAL A 74 -5.79 -17.08 -0.50
C VAL A 74 -6.41 -15.71 -0.73
N PHE A 75 -6.31 -15.17 -1.95
CA PHE A 75 -6.85 -13.88 -2.33
C PHE A 75 -8.29 -13.91 -2.85
N ARG A 76 -8.91 -15.09 -3.03
CA ARG A 76 -10.31 -15.20 -3.48
C ARG A 76 -11.33 -14.55 -2.53
N PRO A 77 -11.21 -14.67 -1.19
CA PRO A 77 -12.07 -13.93 -0.27
C PRO A 77 -11.93 -12.41 -0.42
N ALA A 78 -10.70 -11.91 -0.57
CA ALA A 78 -10.43 -10.48 -0.77
C ALA A 78 -11.04 -9.96 -2.08
N ARG A 79 -10.89 -10.72 -3.18
CA ARG A 79 -11.51 -10.38 -4.48
C ARG A 79 -13.04 -10.36 -4.40
N ARG A 80 -13.65 -11.33 -3.70
CA ARG A 80 -15.11 -11.36 -3.47
C ARG A 80 -15.60 -10.17 -2.64
N TRP A 81 -14.87 -9.80 -1.60
CA TRP A 81 -15.16 -8.59 -0.82
C TRP A 81 -15.10 -7.34 -1.70
N ALA A 82 -14.03 -7.18 -2.48
CA ALA A 82 -13.88 -6.02 -3.37
C ALA A 82 -14.99 -5.94 -4.43
N LEU A 83 -15.40 -7.07 -5.01
CA LEU A 83 -16.54 -7.12 -5.92
C LEU A 83 -17.86 -6.69 -5.25
N LYS A 84 -18.10 -7.12 -4.00
CA LYS A 84 -19.27 -6.67 -3.22
C LYS A 84 -19.22 -5.17 -2.95
N GLN A 85 -18.05 -4.61 -2.63
CA GLN A 85 -17.90 -3.18 -2.45
C GLN A 85 -18.17 -2.43 -3.76
N LYS A 86 -17.58 -2.89 -4.88
CA LYS A 86 -17.83 -2.29 -6.20
C LYS A 86 -19.30 -2.37 -6.59
N ALA A 87 -19.98 -3.48 -6.30
CA ALA A 87 -21.42 -3.59 -6.51
C ALA A 87 -22.18 -2.58 -5.63
N ALA A 88 -21.91 -2.53 -4.33
CA ALA A 88 -22.58 -1.60 -3.43
C ALA A 88 -22.44 -0.11 -3.83
N PHE A 89 -21.32 0.28 -4.46
CA PHE A 89 -21.10 1.66 -4.91
C PHE A 89 -21.55 1.95 -6.34
N LEU A 90 -21.57 0.94 -7.22
CA LEU A 90 -21.86 1.13 -8.66
C LEU A 90 -23.22 0.56 -9.07
N THR A 91 -23.94 -0.13 -8.19
CA THR A 91 -25.33 -0.58 -8.40
C THR A 91 -26.28 0.24 -7.53
N LEU A 92 -27.55 0.26 -7.92
CA LEU A 92 -28.61 0.82 -7.08
C LEU A 92 -28.56 0.19 -5.68
N SER A 93 -28.78 1.01 -4.67
CA SER A 93 -28.97 0.52 -3.32
C SER A 93 -30.15 -0.48 -3.31
N PRO A 94 -30.16 -1.47 -2.39
CA PRO A 94 -31.22 -2.47 -2.35
C PRO A 94 -32.63 -1.88 -2.28
N ASP A 95 -32.75 -0.67 -1.75
CA ASP A 95 -34.01 0.06 -1.65
C ASP A 95 -34.42 0.71 -2.97
N GLU A 96 -33.47 1.28 -3.72
CA GLU A 96 -33.76 1.82 -5.05
C GLU A 96 -34.03 0.70 -6.08
N GLU A 97 -33.38 -0.47 -5.94
CA GLU A 97 -33.70 -1.64 -6.78
C GLU A 97 -35.13 -2.13 -6.56
N ARG A 98 -35.65 -2.06 -5.32
CA ARG A 98 -37.05 -2.40 -5.01
C ARG A 98 -38.04 -1.42 -5.62
N MET A 99 -37.71 -0.13 -5.61
CA MET A 99 -38.53 0.91 -6.24
C MET A 99 -38.62 0.71 -7.75
N LEU A 100 -37.49 0.43 -8.42
CA LEU A 100 -37.49 0.14 -9.85
C LEU A 100 -38.29 -1.12 -10.20
N LYS A 101 -38.22 -2.17 -9.37
CA LYS A 101 -39.03 -3.39 -9.56
C LYS A 101 -40.52 -3.09 -9.41
N ALA A 102 -40.91 -2.30 -8.42
CA ALA A 102 -42.31 -1.91 -8.20
C ALA A 102 -42.86 -1.04 -9.34
N ASP A 103 -42.09 -0.07 -9.83
CA ASP A 103 -42.48 0.79 -10.96
C ASP A 103 -42.60 -0.01 -12.27
N LYS A 104 -41.67 -0.94 -12.51
CA LYS A 104 -41.74 -1.83 -13.68
C LYS A 104 -43.02 -2.66 -13.68
N THR A 105 -43.36 -3.31 -12.57
CA THR A 105 -44.60 -4.10 -12.44
C THR A 105 -45.85 -3.24 -12.67
N LYS A 106 -45.86 -2.00 -12.16
CA LYS A 106 -46.99 -1.07 -12.36
C LYS A 106 -47.17 -0.68 -13.83
N SER A 107 -46.07 -0.47 -14.56
CA SER A 107 -46.08 -0.11 -15.99
C SER A 107 -46.52 -1.26 -16.91
N GLU A 108 -46.30 -2.53 -16.51
CA GLU A 108 -46.71 -3.71 -17.28
C GLU A 108 -48.20 -4.06 -17.11
N THR A 109 -48.84 -3.50 -16.08
CA THR A 109 -50.27 -3.71 -15.77
C THR A 109 -51.19 -2.56 -16.21
N SER A 110 -50.66 -1.51 -16.86
CA SER A 110 -51.44 -0.40 -17.47
C SER A 110 -51.42 -0.50 -18.98
#